data_AF-A0A1Q9SIT3-F1
#
_entry.id   AF-A0A1Q9SIT3-F1
#
_cell.length_a   1.000
_cell.length_b   1.000
_cell.length_c   1.000
_cell.angle_alpha   90.00
_cell.angle_beta   90.00
_cell.angle_gamma   90.00
#
_symmetry.space_group_name_H-M   'P 1'
#
loop_
_entity.id
_entity.type
_entity.pdbx_description
1 polymer ?
#
loop_
_entity_poly.entity_id
_entity_poly.type
_entity_poly.pdbx_seq_one_letter_code
_entity_poly.pdbx_strand_id
1 'polypeptide(L)'
;MPSAAAPTATASPSAPSATAASGPWGAYPGRGEACAAVAEDLVALALLPASLSGGPTTEQVHAVEDQVAGMLAAAPPELAADHARVQLLVDSYGEELVEDPDARFDGEALDEALAPVRDWLDGTCRDTR
;
A
#
# COMPACT_ATOMS: atom_id res chain seq x y z
N MET A 1 38.05 27.29 -40.19
CA MET A 1 38.29 26.34 -39.08
C MET A 1 36.94 25.77 -38.68
N PRO A 2 36.70 24.45 -38.78
CA PRO A 2 35.42 23.86 -38.40
C PRO A 2 35.41 23.52 -36.91
N SER A 3 34.50 24.12 -36.14
CA SER A 3 34.23 23.75 -34.74
C SER A 3 33.01 22.84 -34.68
N ALA A 4 33.31 21.57 -34.36
CA ALA A 4 32.59 20.61 -33.53
C ALA A 4 31.04 20.61 -33.55
N ALA A 5 30.50 19.51 -34.09
CA ALA A 5 29.17 19.01 -33.77
C ALA A 5 29.08 18.66 -32.28
N ALA A 6 28.13 19.24 -31.56
CA ALA A 6 27.71 18.77 -30.25
C ALA A 6 26.74 17.59 -30.43
N PRO A 7 26.86 16.52 -29.61
CA PRO A 7 25.95 15.39 -29.71
C PRO A 7 24.55 15.83 -29.27
N THR A 8 23.56 15.36 -30.03
CA THR A 8 22.16 15.22 -29.64
C THR A 8 22.06 14.80 -28.18
N ALA A 9 21.45 15.65 -27.35
CA ALA A 9 20.91 15.25 -26.07
C ALA A 9 19.80 14.22 -26.36
N THR A 10 20.17 12.94 -26.28
CA THR A 10 19.22 11.84 -26.19
C THR A 10 18.25 12.17 -25.06
N ALA A 11 16.96 12.15 -25.41
CA ALA A 11 15.87 12.37 -24.49
C ALA A 11 16.05 11.52 -23.21
N SER A 12 15.82 12.20 -22.10
CA SER A 12 15.79 11.68 -20.74
C SER A 12 15.21 10.26 -20.66
N PRO A 13 15.82 9.32 -19.90
CA PRO A 13 14.99 8.54 -19.01
C PRO A 13 14.46 9.58 -18.03
N SER A 14 13.22 10.04 -18.24
CA SER A 14 12.50 10.67 -17.15
C SER A 14 12.61 9.70 -15.99
N ALA A 15 13.38 10.08 -14.97
CA ALA A 15 13.19 9.58 -13.62
C ALA A 15 11.67 9.49 -13.41
N PRO A 16 11.14 8.47 -12.73
CA PRO A 16 9.75 8.51 -12.32
C PRO A 16 9.61 9.82 -11.56
N SER A 17 9.03 10.79 -12.25
CA SER A 17 8.80 12.09 -11.69
C SER A 17 7.71 11.74 -10.71
N ALA A 18 8.09 11.70 -9.43
CA ALA A 18 7.19 12.03 -8.35
C ALA A 18 6.72 13.49 -8.56
N THR A 19 6.08 13.74 -9.70
CA THR A 19 5.09 14.79 -9.83
C THR A 19 4.05 14.32 -8.85
N ALA A 20 4.06 14.96 -7.68
CA ALA A 20 3.05 14.83 -6.66
C ALA A 20 1.70 14.68 -7.36
N ALA A 21 1.22 13.44 -7.44
CA ALA A 21 -0.09 13.18 -7.98
C ALA A 21 -1.03 13.58 -6.85
N SER A 22 -1.31 14.88 -6.77
CA SER A 22 -2.39 15.44 -5.94
C SER A 22 -3.76 15.15 -6.59
N GLY A 23 -3.84 14.10 -7.41
CA GLY A 23 -5.07 13.66 -8.04
C GLY A 23 -5.91 12.85 -7.05
N PRO A 24 -7.17 12.56 -7.39
CA PRO A 24 -8.08 11.77 -6.56
C PRO A 24 -7.59 10.33 -6.31
N TRP A 25 -6.53 9.92 -7.00
CA TRP A 25 -5.93 8.59 -6.98
C TRP A 25 -4.61 8.52 -6.21
N GLY A 26 -4.25 9.53 -5.41
CA GLY A 26 -2.97 9.50 -4.68
C GLY A 26 -1.77 9.45 -5.62
N ALA A 27 -0.75 8.64 -5.29
CA ALA A 27 0.49 8.55 -6.06
C ALA A 27 0.35 7.91 -7.46
N TYR A 28 -0.81 7.34 -7.77
CA TYR A 28 -1.03 6.58 -9.00
C TYR A 28 -1.34 7.48 -10.22
N PRO A 29 -0.85 7.12 -11.42
CA PRO A 29 -1.05 7.92 -12.64
C PRO A 29 -2.49 7.92 -13.17
N GLY A 30 -3.37 7.05 -12.65
CA GLY A 30 -4.77 7.01 -13.02
C GLY A 30 -5.58 5.95 -12.26
N ARG A 31 -6.90 5.96 -12.50
CA ARG A 31 -7.88 5.06 -11.88
C ARG A 31 -7.51 3.58 -12.02
N GLY A 32 -7.13 3.14 -13.22
CA GLY A 32 -6.79 1.73 -13.48
C GLY A 32 -5.63 1.23 -12.62
N GLU A 33 -4.53 1.99 -12.54
CA GLU A 33 -3.38 1.62 -11.70
C GLU A 33 -3.69 1.73 -10.20
N ALA A 34 -4.45 2.74 -9.78
CA ALA A 34 -4.87 2.85 -8.39
C ALA A 34 -5.74 1.65 -7.98
N CYS A 35 -6.66 1.24 -8.85
CA CYS A 35 -7.51 0.08 -8.63
C CYS A 35 -6.71 -1.22 -8.57
N ALA A 36 -5.75 -1.41 -9.48
CA ALA A 36 -4.90 -2.60 -9.48
C ALA A 36 -4.04 -2.67 -8.23
N ALA A 37 -3.34 -1.58 -7.89
CA ALA A 37 -2.49 -1.51 -6.71
C ALA A 37 -3.28 -1.72 -5.42
N VAL A 38 -4.40 -1.00 -5.22
CA VAL A 38 -5.23 -1.16 -4.02
C VAL A 38 -5.84 -2.56 -3.93
N ALA A 39 -6.15 -3.21 -5.07
CA ALA A 39 -6.62 -4.60 -5.07
C ALA A 39 -5.50 -5.59 -4.68
N GLU A 40 -4.28 -5.38 -5.17
CA GLU A 40 -3.11 -6.16 -4.75
C GLU A 40 -2.81 -5.96 -3.26
N ASP A 41 -2.87 -4.72 -2.80
CA ASP A 41 -2.71 -4.33 -1.39
C ASP A 41 -3.76 -5.01 -0.51
N LEU A 42 -5.04 -5.03 -0.92
CA LEU A 42 -6.10 -5.72 -0.19
C LEU A 42 -5.84 -7.22 -0.09
N VAL A 43 -5.38 -7.86 -1.18
CA VAL A 43 -5.01 -9.29 -1.16
C VAL A 43 -3.81 -9.53 -0.24
N ALA A 44 -2.79 -8.67 -0.29
CA ALA A 44 -1.63 -8.77 0.58
C ALA A 44 -2.03 -8.63 2.06
N LEU A 45 -2.89 -7.66 2.37
CA LEU A 45 -3.45 -7.45 3.71
C LEU A 45 -4.30 -8.65 4.15
N ALA A 46 -5.18 -9.17 3.31
CA ALA A 46 -5.99 -10.35 3.63
C ALA A 46 -5.16 -11.62 3.91
N LEU A 47 -3.93 -11.70 3.40
CA LEU A 47 -3.00 -12.80 3.65
C LEU A 47 -2.14 -12.59 4.92
N LEU A 48 -2.21 -11.42 5.57
CA LEU A 48 -1.50 -11.15 6.82
C LEU A 48 -1.87 -12.11 7.95
N PRO A 49 -3.15 -12.32 8.31
CA PRO A 49 -3.50 -13.24 9.38
C PRO A 49 -2.97 -14.66 9.12
N ALA A 50 -2.97 -15.12 7.87
CA ALA A 50 -2.38 -16.40 7.51
C ALA A 50 -0.85 -16.40 7.67
N SER A 51 -0.17 -15.33 7.25
CA SER A 51 1.29 -15.18 7.38
C SER A 51 1.72 -15.08 8.85
N LEU A 52 0.94 -14.40 9.69
CA LEU A 52 1.21 -14.17 11.10
C LEU A 52 0.72 -15.30 12.00
N SER A 53 -0.13 -16.22 11.52
CA SER A 53 -0.61 -17.36 12.33
C SER A 53 0.45 -18.43 12.65
N GLY A 54 1.64 -18.36 12.02
CA GLY A 54 2.72 -19.35 12.14
C GLY A 54 3.74 -19.10 13.25
N GLY A 55 3.53 -18.12 14.14
CA GLY A 55 4.54 -17.65 15.09
C GLY A 55 5.45 -16.63 14.40
N PRO A 56 4.96 -15.40 14.17
CA PRO A 56 5.68 -14.41 13.41
C PRO A 56 6.84 -13.88 14.25
N THR A 57 7.93 -13.50 13.59
CA THR A 57 9.00 -12.75 14.25
C THR A 57 8.64 -11.28 14.25
N THR A 58 9.18 -10.51 15.22
CA THR A 58 9.05 -9.05 15.25
C THR A 58 9.52 -8.41 13.95
N GLU A 59 10.53 -8.99 13.29
CA GLU A 59 11.01 -8.55 11.97
C GLU A 59 9.94 -8.67 10.88
N GLN A 60 9.13 -9.73 10.96
CA GLN A 60 8.02 -9.97 10.04
C GLN A 60 6.90 -8.96 10.26
N VAL A 61 6.57 -8.65 11.52
CA VAL A 61 5.59 -7.61 11.86
C VAL A 61 6.07 -6.25 11.38
N HIS A 62 7.34 -5.90 11.62
CA HIS A 62 7.93 -4.65 11.11
C HIS A 62 7.89 -4.56 9.58
N ALA A 63 8.17 -5.66 8.87
CA ALA A 63 8.07 -5.68 7.41
C ALA A 63 6.64 -5.42 6.94
N VAL A 64 5.63 -5.93 7.66
CA VAL A 64 4.23 -5.64 7.40
C VAL A 64 3.93 -4.17 7.66
N GLU A 65 4.35 -3.61 8.78
CA GLU A 65 4.14 -2.19 9.12
C GLU A 65 4.71 -1.26 8.05
N ASP A 66 5.94 -1.53 7.58
CA ASP A 66 6.61 -0.75 6.53
C ASP A 66 5.84 -0.87 5.20
N GLN A 67 5.36 -2.08 4.89
CA GLN A 67 4.48 -2.29 3.74
C GLN A 67 3.19 -1.48 3.86
N VAL A 68 2.51 -1.50 5.01
CA VAL A 68 1.28 -0.70 5.23
C VAL A 68 1.56 0.79 5.18
N ALA A 69 2.70 1.25 5.71
CA ALA A 69 3.13 2.65 5.60
C ALA A 69 3.34 3.08 4.14
N GLY A 70 3.96 2.23 3.34
CA GLY A 70 4.15 2.44 1.90
C GLY A 70 2.81 2.49 1.15
N MET A 71 1.89 1.58 1.47
CA MET A 71 0.54 1.56 0.91
C MET A 71 -0.21 2.85 1.27
N LEU A 72 -0.14 3.31 2.52
CA LEU A 72 -0.80 4.53 2.98
C LEU A 72 -0.25 5.79 2.29
N ALA A 73 1.07 5.84 2.05
CA ALA A 73 1.71 6.95 1.34
C ALA A 73 1.30 7.01 -0.15
N ALA A 74 1.01 5.86 -0.76
CA ALA A 74 0.55 5.78 -2.14
C ALA A 74 -0.98 5.87 -2.29
N ALA A 75 -1.72 5.51 -1.23
CA ALA A 75 -3.17 5.34 -1.24
C ALA A 75 -3.92 6.63 -1.61
N PRO A 76 -5.09 6.48 -2.25
CA PRO A 76 -6.04 7.57 -2.42
C PRO A 76 -6.41 8.18 -1.06
N PRO A 77 -6.64 9.50 -0.98
CA PRO A 77 -6.99 10.17 0.28
C PRO A 77 -8.31 9.65 0.88
N GLU A 78 -9.22 9.07 0.07
CA GLU A 78 -10.43 8.42 0.59
C GLU A 78 -10.11 7.16 1.41
N LEU A 79 -9.07 6.42 1.03
CA LEU A 79 -8.67 5.17 1.68
C LEU A 79 -7.62 5.36 2.76
N ALA A 80 -7.04 6.55 2.87
CA ALA A 80 -6.01 6.86 3.85
C ALA A 80 -6.49 6.63 5.29
N ALA A 81 -7.77 6.90 5.59
CA ALA A 81 -8.35 6.63 6.91
C ALA A 81 -8.44 5.14 7.22
N ASP A 82 -8.81 4.32 6.24
CA ASP A 82 -8.90 2.86 6.40
C ASP A 82 -7.51 2.23 6.50
N HIS A 83 -6.55 2.69 5.69
CA HIS A 83 -5.16 2.26 5.79
C HIS A 83 -4.53 2.66 7.13
N ALA A 84 -4.86 3.83 7.67
CA ALA A 84 -4.41 4.23 9.01
C ALA A 84 -4.97 3.31 10.10
N ARG A 85 -6.22 2.82 9.92
CA ARG A 85 -6.83 1.85 10.83
C ARG A 85 -6.13 0.49 10.74
N VAL A 86 -5.75 0.05 9.55
CA VAL A 86 -4.95 -1.16 9.34
C VAL A 86 -3.54 -1.01 9.95
N GLN A 87 -2.87 0.13 9.77
CA GLN A 87 -1.57 0.39 10.42
C GLN A 87 -1.68 0.26 11.93
N LEU A 88 -2.70 0.87 12.53
CA LEU A 88 -2.94 0.82 13.98
C LEU A 88 -3.12 -0.62 14.48
N LEU A 89 -3.82 -1.47 13.71
CA LEU A 89 -3.97 -2.89 14.05
C LEU A 89 -2.63 -3.62 14.03
N VAL A 90 -1.81 -3.42 13.00
CA VAL A 90 -0.49 -4.07 12.88
C VAL A 90 0.46 -3.57 13.96
N ASP A 91 0.51 -2.26 14.21
CA ASP A 91 1.34 -1.63 15.25
C ASP A 91 0.97 -2.15 16.64
N SER A 92 -0.34 -2.18 16.95
CA SER A 92 -0.83 -2.75 18.22
C SER A 92 -0.50 -4.23 18.37
N TYR A 93 -0.56 -5.01 17.27
CA TYR A 93 -0.17 -6.40 17.28
C TYR A 93 1.34 -6.58 17.49
N GLY A 94 2.17 -5.71 16.91
CA GLY A 94 3.62 -5.71 17.13
C GLY A 94 3.98 -5.47 18.59
N GLU A 95 3.34 -4.50 19.24
CA GLU A 95 3.47 -4.25 20.68
C GLU A 95 2.98 -5.46 21.51
N GLU A 96 1.81 -6.00 21.18
CA GLU A 96 1.27 -7.16 21.90
C GLU A 96 2.16 -8.40 21.74
N LEU A 97 2.75 -8.62 20.56
CA LEU A 97 3.67 -9.74 20.30
C LEU A 97 4.98 -9.63 21.11
N VAL A 98 5.42 -8.40 21.40
CA VAL A 98 6.59 -8.15 22.26
C VAL A 98 6.29 -8.48 23.72
N GLU A 99 5.06 -8.20 24.18
CA GLU A 99 4.60 -8.54 25.54
C GLU A 99 4.22 -10.03 25.68
N ASP A 100 3.53 -10.58 24.69
CA ASP A 100 3.01 -11.94 24.63
C ASP A 100 3.39 -12.60 23.29
N PRO A 101 4.38 -13.52 23.26
CA PRO A 101 4.81 -14.17 22.03
C PRO A 101 3.79 -15.17 21.46
N ASP A 102 2.70 -15.44 22.18
CA ASP A 102 1.56 -16.26 21.73
C ASP A 102 0.39 -15.38 21.21
N ALA A 103 0.55 -14.05 21.20
CA ALA A 103 -0.42 -13.10 20.68
C ALA A 103 -0.81 -13.45 19.24
N ARG A 104 -2.11 -13.43 18.96
CA ARG A 104 -2.66 -13.76 17.65
C ARG A 104 -3.19 -12.51 16.98
N PHE A 105 -2.84 -12.35 15.70
CA PHE A 105 -3.33 -11.24 14.92
C PHE A 105 -4.85 -11.37 14.70
N ASP A 106 -5.59 -10.32 15.04
CA ASP A 106 -7.04 -10.25 14.86
C ASP A 106 -7.42 -10.08 13.39
N GLY A 107 -7.47 -11.22 12.67
CA GLY A 107 -7.89 -11.24 11.27
C GLY A 107 -9.32 -10.72 11.03
N GLU A 108 -10.21 -10.83 12.02
CA GLU A 108 -11.58 -10.32 11.94
C GLU A 108 -11.61 -8.78 12.01
N ALA A 109 -10.81 -8.17 12.90
CA ALA A 109 -10.66 -6.73 12.97
C ALA A 109 -10.01 -6.17 11.69
N LEU A 110 -9.07 -6.91 11.11
CA LEU A 110 -8.52 -6.56 9.80
C LEU A 110 -9.56 -6.63 8.69
N ASP A 111 -10.38 -7.69 8.59
CA ASP A 111 -11.42 -7.76 7.55
C ASP A 111 -12.41 -6.60 7.66
N GLU A 112 -12.78 -6.21 8.89
CA GLU A 112 -13.65 -5.06 9.12
C GLU A 112 -12.98 -3.73 8.73
N ALA A 113 -11.67 -3.59 8.98
CA ALA A 113 -10.90 -2.43 8.49
C ALA A 113 -10.76 -2.41 6.96
N LEU A 114 -10.73 -3.58 6.31
CA LEU A 114 -10.63 -3.73 4.85
C LEU A 114 -11.99 -3.64 4.13
N ALA A 115 -13.10 -3.86 4.82
CA ALA A 115 -14.44 -3.76 4.25
C ALA A 115 -14.70 -2.44 3.47
N PRO A 116 -14.38 -1.25 4.00
CA PRO A 116 -14.51 0.01 3.27
C PRO A 116 -13.58 0.11 2.05
N VAL A 117 -12.35 -0.45 2.13
CA VAL A 117 -11.44 -0.52 0.97
C VAL A 117 -12.05 -1.38 -0.14
N ARG A 118 -12.69 -2.48 0.23
CA ARG A 118 -13.36 -3.41 -0.68
C ARG A 118 -14.61 -2.79 -1.32
N ASP A 119 -15.38 -2.03 -0.55
CA ASP A 119 -16.53 -1.26 -1.05
C ASP A 119 -16.09 -0.16 -2.02
N TRP A 120 -15.02 0.56 -1.68
CA TRP A 120 -14.43 1.55 -2.57
C TRP A 120 -13.94 0.92 -3.87
N LEU A 121 -13.28 -0.24 -3.82
CA LEU A 121 -12.89 -0.97 -5.02
C LEU A 121 -14.12 -1.40 -5.85
N ASP A 122 -15.20 -1.87 -5.24
CA ASP A 122 -16.41 -2.25 -5.97
C ASP A 122 -17.14 -1.03 -6.58
N GLY A 123 -17.26 0.08 -5.85
CA GLY A 123 -17.88 1.30 -6.38
C GLY A 123 -17.02 2.02 -7.40
N THR A 124 -15.70 2.01 -7.19
CA THR A 124 -14.74 2.81 -7.93
C THR A 124 -14.03 2.04 -9.03
N CYS A 125 -13.93 0.71 -8.98
CA CYS A 125 -13.12 -0.06 -9.95
C CYS A 125 -13.93 -1.06 -10.81
N ARG A 126 -15.20 -1.27 -10.49
CA ARG A 126 -16.11 -2.20 -11.20
C ARG A 126 -16.50 -1.80 -12.63
N ASP A 127 -16.14 -0.59 -13.06
CA ASP A 127 -16.42 -0.05 -14.41
C ASP A 127 -15.27 -0.31 -15.41
N THR A 128 -14.68 -1.50 -15.38
CA THR A 128 -13.60 -1.93 -16.29
C THR A 128 -14.06 -2.99 -17.30
N ARG A 129 -15.35 -2.99 -17.65
CA ARG A 129 -15.92 -3.91 -18.65
C ARG A 129 -16.17 -3.25 -20.00
#